data_AF-A0A7Y7WBR0-F1
#
_entry.id   AF-A0A7Y7WBR0-F1
#
_cell.length_a   1.000
_cell.length_b   1.000
_cell.length_c   1.000
_cell.angle_alpha   90.00
_cell.angle_beta   90.00
_cell.angle_gamma   90.00
#
_symmetry.space_group_name_H-M   'P 1'
#
loop_
_entity.id
_entity.type
_entity.pdbx_description
1 polymer ?
#
loop_
_entity_poly.entity_id
_entity_poly.type
_entity_poly.pdbx_seq_one_letter_code
_entity_poly.pdbx_strand_id
1 'polypeptide(L)'
;MQRLFTPLITFLSGIRSIALIVFGVAFLVCAGMALYDAATLWQARGWPSVEARVDQCTMNMHYSKQDSWWDVSATFSYGDGFARHYQETWTPPDTPRYSRHPDPVISESEQSALAKRFCDKAAAEGLRVSPDHPWMAWRSEAVATGEWKTNVVMISVCGLGAVILIALGVSLWPGREAAVKAAGRRKRLQAARKKV
;
A
#
# COMPACT_ATOMS: atom_id res chain seq x y z
N MET A 1 -45.83 -13.75 15.81
CA MET A 1 -44.34 -13.75 15.92
C MET A 1 -43.59 -13.35 14.63
N GLN A 2 -44.24 -12.78 13.60
CA GLN A 2 -43.55 -12.36 12.35
C GLN A 2 -43.15 -10.88 12.29
N ARG A 3 -43.67 -10.01 13.17
CA ARG A 3 -43.47 -8.54 13.09
C ARG A 3 -42.20 -8.01 13.76
N LEU A 4 -41.50 -8.82 14.57
CA LEU A 4 -40.26 -8.42 15.27
C LEU A 4 -38.98 -8.89 14.55
N PHE A 5 -39.07 -9.87 13.66
CA PHE A 5 -37.91 -10.39 12.92
C PHE A 5 -37.47 -9.49 11.76
N THR A 6 -38.43 -8.80 11.13
CA THR A 6 -38.16 -7.92 9.99
C THR A 6 -37.18 -6.78 10.30
N PRO A 7 -37.34 -5.97 11.37
CA PRO A 7 -36.41 -4.88 11.68
C PRO A 7 -35.02 -5.37 12.09
N LEU A 8 -34.93 -6.54 12.76
CA LEU A 8 -33.65 -7.13 13.17
C LEU A 8 -32.84 -7.60 11.95
N ILE A 9 -33.50 -8.19 10.95
CA ILE A 9 -32.87 -8.64 9.70
C ILE A 9 -32.41 -7.45 8.84
N THR A 10 -33.20 -6.37 8.74
CA THR A 10 -32.77 -5.13 8.05
C THR A 10 -31.64 -4.41 8.79
N PHE A 11 -31.63 -4.44 10.12
CA PHE A 11 -30.54 -3.86 10.92
C PHE A 11 -29.22 -4.63 10.76
N LEU A 12 -29.26 -5.96 10.87
CA LEU A 12 -28.08 -6.83 10.68
C LEU A 12 -27.53 -6.78 9.25
N SER A 13 -28.42 -6.74 8.24
CA SER A 13 -28.00 -6.56 6.84
C SER A 13 -27.46 -5.17 6.56
N GLY A 14 -27.98 -4.12 7.20
CA GLY A 14 -27.45 -2.76 7.16
C GLY A 14 -26.04 -2.68 7.75
N ILE A 15 -25.80 -3.26 8.92
CA ILE A 15 -24.47 -3.32 9.53
C ILE A 15 -23.49 -4.07 8.63
N ARG A 16 -23.89 -5.22 8.08
CA ARG A 16 -23.05 -6.00 7.15
C ARG A 16 -22.71 -5.22 5.88
N SER A 17 -23.69 -4.52 5.31
CA SER A 17 -23.51 -3.65 4.15
C SER A 17 -22.52 -2.51 4.44
N ILE A 18 -22.69 -1.80 5.55
CA ILE A 18 -21.79 -0.73 6.00
C ILE A 18 -20.38 -1.28 6.22
N ALA A 19 -20.24 -2.41 6.92
CA ALA A 19 -18.95 -3.03 7.15
C ALA A 19 -18.23 -3.34 5.83
N LEU A 20 -18.92 -3.96 4.86
CA LEU A 20 -18.34 -4.25 3.54
C LEU A 20 -17.90 -2.99 2.81
N ILE A 21 -18.68 -1.90 2.86
CA ILE A 21 -18.30 -0.63 2.25
C ILE A 21 -17.06 -0.06 2.94
N VAL A 22 -17.01 -0.06 4.27
CA VAL A 22 -15.86 0.46 5.04
C VAL A 22 -14.59 -0.32 4.72
N PHE A 23 -14.65 -1.66 4.70
CA PHE A 23 -13.51 -2.48 4.28
C PHE A 23 -13.14 -2.22 2.83
N GLY A 24 -14.11 -2.08 1.93
CA GLY A 24 -13.86 -1.74 0.54
C GLY A 24 -13.17 -0.39 0.37
N VAL A 25 -13.53 0.63 1.14
CA VAL A 25 -12.86 1.93 1.16
C VAL A 25 -11.42 1.80 1.69
N ALA A 26 -11.19 1.01 2.74
CA ALA A 26 -9.84 0.76 3.24
C ALA A 26 -8.95 0.09 2.18
N PHE A 27 -9.49 -0.88 1.45
CA PHE A 27 -8.81 -1.50 0.31
C PHE A 27 -8.52 -0.51 -0.82
N LEU A 28 -9.44 0.43 -1.07
CA LEU A 28 -9.26 1.48 -2.08
C LEU A 28 -8.13 2.45 -1.68
N VAL A 29 -8.05 2.82 -0.41
CA VAL A 29 -6.93 3.63 0.12
C VAL A 29 -5.60 2.90 -0.05
N CYS A 30 -5.56 1.60 0.27
CA CYS A 30 -4.37 0.78 0.07
C CYS A 30 -3.93 0.73 -1.40
N ALA A 31 -4.87 0.54 -2.33
CA ALA A 31 -4.58 0.59 -3.77
C ALA A 31 -4.09 1.99 -4.22
N GLY A 32 -4.64 3.06 -3.66
CA GLY A 32 -4.22 4.43 -3.93
C GLY A 32 -2.80 4.72 -3.48
N MET A 33 -2.40 4.26 -2.29
CA MET A 33 -1.02 4.39 -1.80
C MET A 33 -0.04 3.63 -2.69
N ALA A 34 -0.36 2.37 -3.03
CA ALA A 34 0.48 1.58 -3.93
C ALA A 34 0.58 2.18 -5.35
N LEU A 35 -0.50 2.80 -5.85
CA LEU A 35 -0.51 3.56 -7.11
C LEU A 35 0.44 4.76 -7.05
N TYR A 36 0.40 5.52 -5.94
CA TYR A 36 1.29 6.66 -5.74
C TYR A 36 2.75 6.22 -5.72
N ASP A 37 3.09 5.17 -4.98
CA ASP A 37 4.45 4.63 -4.91
C ASP A 37 4.91 4.07 -6.27
N ALA A 38 4.04 3.34 -6.98
CA ALA A 38 4.36 2.85 -8.33
C ALA A 38 4.61 3.99 -9.33
N ALA A 39 3.78 5.03 -9.29
CA ALA A 39 3.89 6.18 -10.19
C ALA A 39 5.16 7.00 -9.89
N THR A 40 5.46 7.22 -8.62
CA THR A 40 6.67 7.95 -8.20
C THR A 40 7.93 7.15 -8.51
N LEU A 41 7.97 5.84 -8.26
CA LEU A 41 9.09 4.97 -8.68
C LEU A 41 9.26 4.95 -10.21
N TRP A 42 8.16 4.94 -10.96
CA TRP A 42 8.22 5.02 -12.42
C TRP A 42 8.80 6.36 -12.88
N GLN A 43 8.36 7.46 -12.29
CA GLN A 43 8.88 8.80 -12.56
C GLN A 43 10.34 8.95 -12.15
N ALA A 44 10.73 8.31 -11.04
CA ALA A 44 12.09 8.33 -10.51
C ALA A 44 13.12 7.71 -11.45
N ARG A 45 12.70 6.98 -12.50
CA ARG A 45 13.60 6.51 -13.57
C ARG A 45 14.31 7.66 -14.29
N GLY A 46 13.68 8.83 -14.38
CA GLY A 46 14.26 10.02 -14.99
C GLY A 46 14.96 10.96 -14.00
N TRP A 47 14.97 10.64 -12.70
CA TRP A 47 15.58 11.50 -11.69
C TRP A 47 17.11 11.30 -11.63
N PRO A 48 17.88 12.36 -11.35
CA PRO A 48 19.31 12.27 -11.16
C PRO A 48 19.65 11.38 -9.96
N SER A 49 20.74 10.61 -10.10
CA SER A 49 21.33 9.88 -8.98
C SER A 49 22.18 10.84 -8.16
N VAL A 50 22.01 10.83 -6.85
CA VAL A 50 22.80 11.59 -5.89
C VAL A 50 23.46 10.65 -4.90
N GLU A 51 24.64 11.04 -4.43
CA GLU A 51 25.30 10.35 -3.34
C GLU A 51 24.50 10.49 -2.05
N ALA A 52 24.40 9.41 -1.30
CA ALA A 52 23.70 9.36 -0.04
C ALA A 52 24.54 8.60 0.99
N ARG A 53 24.54 9.08 2.23
CA ARG A 53 25.17 8.42 3.36
C ARG A 53 24.10 7.71 4.18
N VAL A 54 24.33 6.45 4.55
CA VAL A 54 23.46 5.78 5.52
C VAL A 54 23.92 6.13 6.92
N ASP A 55 23.06 6.80 7.71
CA ASP A 55 23.38 7.19 9.09
C ASP A 55 22.98 6.11 10.09
N GLN A 56 21.84 5.47 9.85
CA GLN A 56 21.30 4.41 10.70
C GLN A 56 20.81 3.27 9.82
N CYS A 57 21.09 2.05 10.25
CA CYS A 57 20.70 0.84 9.56
C CYS A 57 20.27 -0.17 10.62
N THR A 58 19.01 -0.61 10.53
CA THR A 58 18.43 -1.62 11.42
C THR A 58 17.82 -2.73 10.58
N MET A 59 17.82 -3.95 11.11
CA MET A 59 17.17 -5.09 10.48
C MET A 59 16.08 -5.62 11.41
N ASN A 60 14.91 -5.87 10.83
CA ASN A 60 13.77 -6.42 11.53
C ASN A 60 13.37 -7.73 10.85
N MET A 61 13.18 -8.78 11.65
CA MET A 61 12.69 -10.05 11.13
C MET A 61 11.18 -9.96 10.92
N HIS A 62 10.75 -10.23 9.70
CA HIS A 62 9.35 -10.40 9.33
C HIS A 62 8.98 -11.87 9.37
N TYR A 63 7.79 -12.18 9.92
CA TYR A 63 7.29 -13.53 10.04
C TYR A 63 5.99 -13.70 9.24
N SER A 64 5.97 -14.69 8.36
CA SER A 64 4.74 -15.19 7.76
C SER A 64 4.30 -16.51 8.38
N LYS A 65 3.26 -17.12 7.82
CA LYS A 65 2.79 -18.43 8.28
C LYS A 65 3.80 -19.55 8.03
N GLN A 66 4.62 -19.43 6.98
CA GLN A 66 5.51 -20.50 6.50
C GLN A 66 6.99 -20.12 6.58
N ASP A 67 7.29 -18.88 6.21
CA ASP A 67 8.66 -18.38 6.11
C ASP A 67 8.88 -17.15 7.00
N SER A 68 10.14 -16.90 7.31
CA SER A 68 10.63 -15.65 7.89
C SER A 68 11.69 -15.06 6.97
N TRP A 69 11.73 -13.74 6.90
CA TRP A 69 12.70 -12.98 6.11
C TRP A 69 13.06 -11.70 6.84
N TRP A 70 14.08 -11.00 6.34
CA TRP A 70 14.55 -9.75 6.90
C TRP A 70 14.10 -8.53 6.10
N ASP A 71 13.55 -7.56 6.82
CA ASP A 71 13.33 -6.21 6.34
C ASP A 71 14.47 -5.32 6.85
N VAL A 72 15.04 -4.49 5.98
CA VAL A 72 16.08 -3.52 6.31
C VAL A 72 15.43 -2.15 6.40
N SER A 73 15.65 -1.45 7.50
CA SER A 73 15.25 -0.05 7.68
C SER A 73 16.50 0.81 7.76
N ALA A 74 16.63 1.77 6.85
CA ALA A 74 17.77 2.67 6.82
C ALA A 74 17.35 4.13 6.73
N THR A 75 18.13 4.99 7.39
CA THR A 75 18.03 6.44 7.29
C THR A 75 19.20 6.94 6.45
N PHE A 76 18.87 7.59 5.34
CA PHE A 76 19.80 8.15 4.39
C PHE A 76 19.88 9.67 4.58
N SER A 77 21.09 10.20 4.72
CA SER A 77 21.35 11.61 4.53
C SER A 77 21.83 11.90 3.11
N TYR A 78 21.35 12.99 2.51
CA TYR A 78 21.69 13.38 1.15
C TYR A 78 21.56 14.90 0.91
N GLY A 79 21.97 15.36 -0.27
CA GLY A 79 21.95 16.76 -0.66
C GLY A 79 23.16 17.55 -0.11
N ASP A 80 23.12 18.87 -0.27
CA ASP A 80 24.22 19.76 0.11
C ASP A 80 24.60 19.57 1.58
N GLY A 81 25.83 19.12 1.82
CA GLY A 81 26.34 18.84 3.17
C GLY A 81 25.56 17.77 3.94
N PHE A 82 24.83 16.88 3.27
CA PHE A 82 24.01 15.83 3.90
C PHE A 82 22.89 16.39 4.81
N ALA A 83 22.37 17.57 4.49
CA ALA A 83 21.38 18.27 5.32
C ALA A 83 19.96 17.68 5.24
N ARG A 84 19.67 16.79 4.30
CA ARG A 84 18.35 16.15 4.17
C ARG A 84 18.38 14.71 4.58
N HIS A 85 17.26 14.24 5.10
CA HIS A 85 17.10 12.87 5.58
C HIS A 85 15.92 12.20 4.86
N TYR A 86 16.11 10.95 4.50
CA TYR A 86 15.09 10.08 3.93
C TYR A 86 15.18 8.73 4.63
N GLN A 87 14.07 8.24 5.16
CA GLN A 87 14.01 6.93 5.80
C GLN A 87 13.18 6.00 4.94
N GLU A 88 13.70 4.80 4.72
CA GLU A 88 13.04 3.77 3.94
C GLU A 88 13.17 2.43 4.64
N THR A 89 12.15 1.58 4.50
CA THR A 89 12.19 0.20 4.94
C THR A 89 11.80 -0.69 3.76
N TRP A 90 12.66 -1.64 3.43
CA TRP A 90 12.47 -2.52 2.28
C TRP A 90 12.96 -3.93 2.59
N THR A 91 12.52 -4.91 1.82
CA THR A 91 13.04 -6.27 1.84
C THR A 91 14.08 -6.41 0.72
N PRO A 92 15.38 -6.55 1.02
CA PRO A 92 16.38 -6.78 -0.03
C PRO A 92 16.04 -8.02 -0.89
N PRO A 93 16.31 -7.99 -2.21
CA PRO A 93 15.97 -9.12 -3.09
C PRO A 93 16.78 -10.39 -2.75
N ASP A 94 17.99 -10.20 -2.22
CA ASP A 94 18.91 -11.28 -1.84
C ASP A 94 18.76 -11.69 -0.37
N THR A 95 17.66 -11.28 0.28
CA THR A 95 17.40 -11.63 1.67
C THR A 95 17.17 -13.13 1.82
N PRO A 96 17.94 -13.82 2.68
CA PRO A 96 17.72 -15.23 2.96
C PRO A 96 16.34 -15.44 3.57
N ARG A 97 15.64 -16.47 3.09
CA ARG A 97 14.38 -16.94 3.67
C ARG A 97 14.64 -18.13 4.56
N TYR A 98 14.07 -18.11 5.75
CA TYR A 98 14.20 -19.18 6.72
C TYR A 98 12.84 -19.81 6.96
N SER A 99 12.80 -21.14 7.03
CA SER A 99 11.61 -21.86 7.47
C SER A 99 11.24 -21.42 8.88
N ARG A 100 9.95 -21.18 9.14
CA ARG A 100 9.48 -20.80 10.46
C ARG A 100 9.73 -21.84 11.54
N HIS A 101 9.88 -23.12 11.15
CA HIS A 101 10.12 -24.17 12.12
C HIS A 101 11.24 -25.12 11.66
N PRO A 102 12.27 -25.35 12.49
CA PRO A 102 12.55 -24.68 13.77
C PRO A 102 12.86 -23.18 13.61
N ASP A 103 12.68 -22.38 14.68
CA ASP A 103 13.01 -20.95 14.64
C ASP A 103 14.48 -20.76 14.21
N PRO A 104 14.76 -19.87 13.24
CA PRO A 104 16.12 -19.69 12.76
C PRO A 104 17.00 -19.08 13.87
N VAL A 105 17.97 -19.86 14.35
CA VAL A 105 18.97 -19.39 15.30
C VAL A 105 20.04 -18.60 14.54
N ILE A 106 19.80 -17.31 14.33
CA ILE A 106 20.73 -16.42 13.64
C ILE A 106 21.52 -15.63 14.68
N SER A 107 22.84 -15.76 14.64
CA SER A 107 23.73 -15.03 15.54
C SER A 107 23.67 -13.51 15.31
N GLU A 108 23.88 -12.71 16.36
CA GLU A 108 23.91 -11.24 16.24
C GLU A 108 25.02 -10.76 15.28
N SER A 109 26.14 -11.49 15.19
CA SER A 109 27.22 -11.20 14.24
C SER A 109 26.80 -11.42 12.79
N GLU A 110 26.01 -12.45 12.51
CA GLU A 110 25.47 -12.70 11.17
C GLU A 110 24.43 -11.64 10.78
N GLN A 111 23.54 -11.27 11.72
CA GLN A 111 22.56 -10.20 11.50
C GLN A 111 23.23 -8.86 11.20
N SER A 112 24.23 -8.48 12.00
CA SER A 112 24.99 -7.23 11.78
C SER A 112 25.79 -7.23 10.49
N ALA A 113 26.35 -8.38 10.09
CA ALA A 113 27.02 -8.53 8.80
C ALA A 113 26.05 -8.38 7.61
N LEU A 114 24.86 -8.96 7.69
CA LEU A 114 23.81 -8.79 6.68
C LEU A 114 23.35 -7.33 6.61
N ALA A 115 23.09 -6.69 7.76
CA ALA A 115 22.68 -5.29 7.83
C ALA A 115 23.71 -4.39 7.16
N LYS A 116 24.98 -4.58 7.53
CA LYS A 116 26.10 -3.85 6.94
C LYS A 116 26.18 -4.07 5.43
N ARG A 117 26.10 -5.32 4.95
CA ARG A 117 26.15 -5.62 3.51
C ARG A 117 25.03 -4.92 2.74
N PHE A 118 23.79 -4.98 3.22
CA PHE A 118 22.66 -4.35 2.53
C PHE A 118 22.71 -2.83 2.56
N CYS A 119 23.10 -2.24 3.69
CA CYS A 119 23.20 -0.80 3.83
C CYS A 119 24.41 -0.21 3.10
N ASP A 120 25.56 -0.88 3.09
CA ASP A 120 26.73 -0.47 2.31
C ASP A 120 26.41 -0.53 0.80
N LYS A 121 25.67 -1.56 0.34
CA LYS A 121 25.17 -1.63 -1.04
C LYS A 121 24.22 -0.48 -1.35
N ALA A 122 23.26 -0.21 -0.48
CA ALA A 122 22.31 0.89 -0.67
C ALA A 122 22.99 2.27 -0.69
N ALA A 123 24.00 2.49 0.15
CA ALA A 123 24.81 3.71 0.15
C ALA A 123 25.61 3.86 -1.16
N ALA A 124 26.20 2.77 -1.65
CA ALA A 124 26.98 2.76 -2.90
C ALA A 124 26.12 3.05 -4.15
N GLU A 125 24.88 2.56 -4.18
CA GLU A 125 23.94 2.85 -5.27
C GLU A 125 23.29 4.24 -5.16
N GLY A 126 23.26 4.80 -3.95
CA GLY A 126 22.73 6.14 -3.68
C GLY A 126 21.21 6.26 -3.83
N LEU A 127 20.75 7.50 -3.95
CA LEU A 127 19.33 7.82 -4.10
C LEU A 127 19.09 8.52 -5.44
N ARG A 128 17.88 8.33 -5.97
CA ARG A 128 17.33 9.19 -7.02
C ARG A 128 16.43 10.24 -6.41
N VAL A 129 16.69 11.50 -6.71
CA VAL A 129 15.99 12.64 -6.10
C VAL A 129 15.32 13.48 -7.17
N SER A 130 14.06 13.87 -6.92
CA SER A 130 13.33 14.72 -7.86
C SER A 130 13.97 16.11 -7.97
N PRO A 131 14.27 16.60 -9.19
CA PRO A 131 14.81 17.95 -9.39
C PRO A 131 13.86 19.04 -8.91
N ASP A 132 12.56 18.85 -9.13
CA ASP A 132 11.52 19.83 -8.79
C ASP A 132 11.07 19.73 -7.34
N HIS A 133 11.21 18.55 -6.73
CA HIS A 133 10.75 18.25 -5.38
C HIS A 133 11.86 17.59 -4.56
N PRO A 134 12.79 18.39 -4.00
CA PRO A 134 14.04 17.85 -3.47
C PRO A 134 13.90 17.04 -2.17
N TRP A 135 12.68 16.93 -1.65
CA TRP A 135 12.27 16.08 -0.53
C TRP A 135 11.79 14.69 -0.97
N MET A 136 11.49 14.50 -2.26
CA MET A 136 11.18 13.20 -2.84
C MET A 136 12.47 12.51 -3.26
N ALA A 137 12.80 11.43 -2.54
CA ALA A 137 13.93 10.57 -2.83
C ALA A 137 13.48 9.11 -2.83
N TRP A 138 14.12 8.30 -3.66
CA TRP A 138 13.94 6.85 -3.70
C TRP A 138 15.29 6.17 -3.88
N ARG A 139 15.46 4.96 -3.36
CA ARG A 139 16.67 4.15 -3.58
C ARG A 139 16.89 3.90 -5.07
N SER A 140 18.11 4.14 -5.54
CA SER A 140 18.46 3.88 -6.95
C SER A 140 18.21 2.42 -7.33
N GLU A 141 18.50 1.48 -6.43
CA GLU A 141 18.24 0.04 -6.60
C GLU A 141 16.76 -0.22 -6.91
N ALA A 142 15.85 0.31 -6.09
CA ALA A 142 14.41 0.07 -6.18
C ALA A 142 13.85 0.47 -7.55
N VAL A 143 14.35 1.60 -8.07
CA VAL A 143 13.97 2.11 -9.39
C VAL A 143 14.56 1.23 -10.51
N ALA A 144 15.78 0.72 -10.33
CA ALA A 144 16.47 -0.12 -11.32
C ALA A 144 15.89 -1.54 -11.39
N THR A 145 15.65 -2.18 -10.24
CA THR A 145 15.04 -3.53 -10.13
C THR A 145 13.56 -3.52 -10.50
N GLY A 146 12.92 -2.36 -10.46
CA GLY A 146 11.55 -2.18 -10.89
C GLY A 146 10.54 -2.60 -9.83
N GLU A 147 10.77 -2.19 -8.58
CA GLU A 147 9.86 -2.43 -7.45
C GLU A 147 8.44 -1.91 -7.70
N TRP A 148 8.24 -0.95 -8.62
CA TRP A 148 6.91 -0.55 -9.08
C TRP A 148 6.04 -1.73 -9.57
N LYS A 149 6.65 -2.83 -10.05
CA LYS A 149 5.92 -4.03 -10.50
C LYS A 149 5.22 -4.75 -9.35
N THR A 150 5.84 -4.84 -8.17
CA THR A 150 5.18 -5.45 -7.00
C THR A 150 4.02 -4.59 -6.54
N ASN A 151 4.16 -3.26 -6.63
CA ASN A 151 3.06 -2.32 -6.41
C ASN A 151 1.91 -2.55 -7.40
N VAL A 152 2.16 -2.83 -8.68
CA VAL A 152 1.09 -3.17 -9.66
C VAL A 152 0.28 -4.39 -9.23
N VAL A 153 0.92 -5.42 -8.67
CA VAL A 153 0.21 -6.59 -8.11
C VAL A 153 -0.65 -6.17 -6.92
N MET A 154 -0.10 -5.38 -5.99
CA MET A 154 -0.84 -4.86 -4.84
C MET A 154 -2.06 -4.04 -5.27
N ILE A 155 -1.89 -3.13 -6.22
CA ILE A 155 -2.96 -2.30 -6.80
C ILE A 155 -4.05 -3.18 -7.39
N SER A 156 -3.67 -4.24 -8.11
CA SER A 156 -4.63 -5.16 -8.72
C SER A 156 -5.44 -5.89 -7.66
N VAL A 157 -4.78 -6.47 -6.65
CA VAL A 157 -5.44 -7.21 -5.57
C VAL A 157 -6.32 -6.29 -4.73
N CYS A 158 -5.77 -5.18 -4.24
CA CYS A 158 -6.49 -4.23 -3.40
C CYS A 158 -7.61 -3.51 -4.16
N GLY A 159 -7.35 -3.12 -5.41
CA GLY A 159 -8.33 -2.46 -6.27
C GLY A 159 -9.51 -3.36 -6.60
N LEU A 160 -9.26 -4.61 -7.02
CA LEU A 160 -10.34 -5.58 -7.26
C LEU A 160 -11.11 -5.89 -5.98
N GLY A 161 -10.41 -6.09 -4.86
CA GLY A 161 -11.02 -6.29 -3.54
C GLY A 161 -11.93 -5.13 -3.15
N ALA A 162 -11.47 -3.89 -3.32
CA ALA A 162 -12.26 -2.69 -3.06
C ALA A 162 -13.55 -2.65 -3.89
N VAL A 163 -13.45 -2.88 -5.20
CA VAL A 163 -14.61 -2.88 -6.11
C VAL A 163 -15.62 -3.93 -5.70
N ILE A 164 -15.18 -5.15 -5.41
CA ILE A 164 -16.06 -6.26 -5.00
C ILE A 164 -16.75 -5.93 -3.68
N LEU A 165 -16.00 -5.49 -2.67
CA LEU A 165 -16.53 -5.20 -1.33
C LEU A 165 -17.53 -4.04 -1.35
N ILE A 166 -17.22 -2.96 -2.07
CA ILE A 166 -18.13 -1.81 -2.21
C ILE A 166 -19.37 -2.22 -2.99
N ALA A 167 -19.23 -2.95 -4.11
CA ALA A 167 -20.37 -3.39 -4.91
C ALA A 167 -21.30 -4.31 -4.10
N LEU A 168 -20.75 -5.29 -3.38
CA LEU A 168 -21.51 -6.17 -2.51
C LEU A 168 -22.18 -5.40 -1.37
N GLY A 169 -21.44 -4.50 -0.72
CA GLY A 169 -21.96 -3.64 0.33
C GLY A 169 -23.14 -2.80 -0.15
N VAL A 170 -23.00 -2.11 -1.29
CA VAL A 170 -24.09 -1.32 -1.89
C VAL A 170 -25.27 -2.21 -2.31
N SER A 171 -25.01 -3.41 -2.85
CA SER A 171 -26.06 -4.33 -3.28
C SER A 171 -26.95 -4.81 -2.13
N LEU A 172 -26.35 -5.01 -0.95
CA LEU A 172 -27.00 -5.48 0.28
C LEU A 172 -27.60 -4.35 1.13
N TRP A 173 -27.52 -3.09 0.67
CA TRP A 173 -28.00 -1.94 1.44
C TRP A 173 -29.53 -1.98 1.62
N PRO A 174 -30.03 -2.04 2.86
CA PRO A 174 -31.46 -2.05 3.14
C PRO A 174 -32.05 -0.68 2.76
N GLY A 175 -32.86 -0.65 1.70
CA GLY A 175 -33.45 0.59 1.15
C GLY A 175 -32.91 1.01 -0.21
N ARG A 176 -31.97 0.27 -0.82
CA ARG A 176 -31.49 0.52 -2.20
C ARG A 176 -32.64 0.60 -3.21
N GLU A 177 -33.59 -0.34 -3.15
CA GLU A 177 -34.72 -0.34 -4.08
C GLU A 177 -35.61 0.89 -3.94
N ALA A 178 -35.87 1.34 -2.71
CA ALA A 178 -36.65 2.54 -2.44
C ALA A 178 -35.91 3.80 -2.93
N ALA A 179 -34.60 3.88 -2.69
CA ALA A 179 -33.75 4.97 -3.16
C ALA A 179 -33.66 5.02 -4.70
N VAL A 180 -33.50 3.89 -5.38
CA VAL A 180 -33.46 3.82 -6.86
C VAL A 180 -34.81 4.21 -7.46
N LYS A 181 -35.93 3.72 -6.91
CA LYS A 181 -37.28 4.10 -7.36
C LYS A 181 -37.53 5.61 -7.19
N ALA A 182 -37.12 6.19 -6.06
CA ALA A 182 -37.23 7.62 -5.80
C ALA A 182 -36.37 8.45 -6.78
N ALA A 183 -35.12 8.03 -7.02
CA ALA A 183 -34.22 8.69 -7.96
C ALA A 183 -34.74 8.64 -9.41
N GLY A 184 -35.29 7.49 -9.83
CA GLY A 184 -35.92 7.33 -11.15
C GLY A 184 -37.14 8.24 -11.33
N ARG A 185 -37.99 8.36 -10.30
CA ARG A 185 -39.14 9.28 -10.32
C ARG A 185 -38.68 10.73 -10.44
N ARG A 186 -37.63 11.13 -9.71
CA ARG A 186 -37.05 12.48 -9.77
C ARG A 186 -36.46 12.80 -11.14
N LYS A 187 -35.73 11.86 -11.77
CA LYS A 187 -35.19 12.04 -13.14
C LYS A 187 -36.30 12.20 -14.18
N ARG A 188 -37.39 11.42 -14.10
CA ARG A 188 -38.54 11.56 -15.01
C ARG A 188 -39.22 12.93 -14.87
N LEU A 189 -39.39 13.42 -13.65
CA LEU A 189 -39.95 14.75 -13.39
C LEU A 189 -39.03 15.86 -13.91
N GLN A 190 -37.70 15.73 -13.75
CA GLN A 190 -36.73 16.68 -14.30
C GLN A 190 -36.71 16.67 -15.84
N ALA A 191 -36.81 15.50 -16.46
CA ALA A 191 -36.89 15.38 -17.92
C ALA A 191 -38.20 15.96 -18.48
N ALA A 192 -39.32 15.82 -17.77
CA ALA A 192 -40.60 16.43 -18.14
C ALA A 192 -40.54 17.97 -18.04
N ARG A 193 -39.88 18.51 -17.01
CA ARG A 193 -39.68 19.97 -16.84
C ARG A 193 -38.74 20.62 -17.86
N LYS A 194 -37.80 19.88 -18.45
CA LYS A 194 -36.89 20.38 -19.50
C LYS A 194 -37.51 20.39 -20.90
N LYS A 195 -38.68 19.75 -21.09
CA LYS A 195 -39.41 19.70 -22.36
C LYS A 195 -40.50 20.76 -22.48
N VAL A 196 -40.66 21.60 -21.46
CA VAL A 196 -41.48 22.81 -21.43
C VAL A 196 -40.55 23.99 -21.59
#